data_AF-A0AAV0WKP1-F1
#
_entry.id   AF-A0AAV0WKP1-F1
#
_cell.length_a   1.000
_cell.length_b   1.000
_cell.length_c   1.000
_cell.angle_alpha   90.00
_cell.angle_beta   90.00
_cell.angle_gamma   90.00
#
_symmetry.space_group_name_H-M   'P 1'
#
loop_
_entity.id
_entity.type
_entity.pdbx_description
1 polymer ?
#
loop_
_entity_poly.entity_id
_entity_poly.type
_entity_poly.pdbx_seq_one_letter_code
_entity_poly.pdbx_strand_id
1 'polypeptide(L)'
;MESIRTKNDLYLLLKLSKTNLNNHLFLQTEILKLTKVKISEGALKSLELSLRYFCNNLHKKWVGASYNEIRFLNKHDTWLMQNYILPEDFASEIRIKNVSPNRGSNLNETKFNNYSDRHKNRITESPRNNYSSDELLHAAKFKCKTEGKNDMASILNYLIENPSEANRIKKNM
;
A
#
# COMPACT_ATOMS: atom_id res chain seq x y z
N MET A 1 6.58 3.12 7.75
CA MET A 1 5.31 2.40 8.08
C MET A 1 4.18 3.26 7.55
N GLU A 2 3.76 3.03 6.30
CA GLU A 2 2.95 4.02 5.54
C GLU A 2 1.43 3.78 5.56
N SER A 3 0.92 2.69 6.11
CA SER A 3 -0.53 2.50 6.28
C SER A 3 -0.73 1.19 7.02
N ILE A 4 -1.56 1.18 8.06
CA ILE A 4 -2.02 -0.08 8.68
C ILE A 4 -3.02 -0.68 7.70
N ARG A 5 -2.65 -1.79 7.08
CA ARG A 5 -3.46 -2.49 6.06
C ARG A 5 -3.89 -3.85 6.54
N THR A 6 -3.00 -4.54 7.23
CA THR A 6 -3.15 -5.94 7.65
C THR A 6 -3.16 -6.06 9.17
N LYS A 7 -3.63 -7.21 9.65
CA LYS A 7 -3.53 -7.57 11.07
C LYS A 7 -2.07 -7.76 11.51
N ASN A 8 -1.19 -8.13 10.57
CA ASN A 8 0.25 -8.21 10.82
C ASN A 8 0.84 -6.84 11.20
N ASP A 9 0.40 -5.75 10.57
CA ASP A 9 0.88 -4.40 10.89
C ASP A 9 0.60 -4.05 12.36
N LEU A 10 -0.62 -4.35 12.84
CA LEU A 10 -1.00 -4.15 14.25
C LEU A 10 -0.21 -5.06 15.20
N TYR A 11 0.02 -6.32 14.81
CA TYR A 11 0.84 -7.25 15.59
C TYR A 11 2.28 -6.74 15.74
N LEU A 12 2.90 -6.29 14.65
CA LEU A 12 4.26 -5.75 14.64
C LEU A 12 4.36 -4.48 15.50
N LEU A 13 3.37 -3.58 15.47
CA LEU A 13 3.34 -2.40 16.35
C LEU A 13 3.35 -2.80 17.84
N LEU A 14 2.55 -3.78 18.23
CA LEU A 14 2.54 -4.31 19.60
C LEU A 14 3.88 -4.97 19.96
N LYS A 15 4.46 -5.73 19.04
CA LYS A 15 5.72 -6.45 19.26
C LYS A 15 6.90 -5.49 19.40
N LEU A 16 7.00 -4.49 18.53
CA LEU A 16 8.08 -3.49 18.54
C LEU A 16 8.05 -2.62 19.79
N SER A 17 6.87 -2.32 20.31
CA SER A 17 6.73 -1.54 21.53
C SER A 17 7.11 -2.30 22.80
N LYS A 18 7.36 -3.62 22.71
CA LYS A 18 7.59 -4.51 23.86
C LYS A 18 6.47 -4.42 24.91
N THR A 19 5.28 -3.97 24.51
CA THR A 19 4.11 -3.88 25.38
C THR A 19 3.37 -5.21 25.38
N ASN A 20 2.39 -5.35 26.27
CA ASN A 20 1.51 -6.52 26.27
C ASN A 20 0.71 -6.57 24.95
N LEU A 21 0.59 -7.75 24.33
CA LEU A 21 -0.20 -7.97 23.12
C LEU A 21 -1.70 -7.61 23.28
N ASN A 22 -2.18 -7.43 24.51
CA ASN A 22 -3.53 -6.95 24.82
C ASN A 22 -3.67 -5.42 24.91
N ASN A 23 -2.62 -4.66 24.63
CA ASN A 23 -2.60 -3.21 24.81
C ASN A 23 -3.26 -2.46 23.65
N HIS A 24 -4.60 -2.51 23.59
CA HIS A 24 -5.39 -1.78 22.60
C HIS A 24 -5.27 -0.24 22.73
N LEU A 25 -5.02 0.29 23.94
CA LEU A 25 -4.79 1.72 24.17
C LEU A 25 -3.51 2.21 23.49
N PHE A 26 -2.45 1.41 23.55
CA PHE A 26 -1.22 1.69 22.82
C PHE A 26 -1.48 1.75 21.31
N LEU A 27 -2.17 0.75 20.75
CA LEU A 27 -2.51 0.74 19.33
C LEU A 27 -3.36 1.96 18.93
N GLN A 28 -4.34 2.32 19.73
CA GLN A 28 -5.17 3.50 19.48
C GLN A 28 -4.31 4.77 19.44
N THR A 29 -3.40 4.93 20.41
CA THR A 29 -2.48 6.07 20.48
C THR A 29 -1.57 6.14 19.25
N GLU A 30 -0.99 5.02 18.82
CA GLU A 30 -0.13 4.98 17.64
C GLU A 30 -0.91 5.26 16.35
N ILE A 31 -2.11 4.70 16.21
CA ILE A 31 -2.99 4.99 15.07
C ILE A 31 -3.32 6.49 15.02
N LEU A 32 -3.63 7.11 16.15
CA LEU A 32 -3.93 8.55 16.21
C LEU A 32 -2.72 9.43 15.88
N LYS A 33 -1.51 9.03 16.30
CA LYS A 33 -0.25 9.70 15.90
C LYS A 33 -0.05 9.65 14.39
N LEU A 34 -0.38 8.52 13.75
CA LEU A 34 -0.26 8.35 12.31
C LEU A 34 -1.27 9.20 11.53
N THR A 35 -2.49 9.36 12.06
CA THR A 35 -3.57 10.06 11.34
C THR A 35 -3.46 11.58 11.45
N LYS A 36 -2.86 12.13 12.51
CA LYS A 36 -2.73 13.59 12.75
C LYS A 36 -4.06 14.37 12.67
N VAL A 37 -5.19 13.69 12.83
CA VAL A 37 -6.54 14.26 12.69
C VAL A 37 -7.23 14.32 14.06
N LYS A 38 -7.94 15.41 14.34
CA LYS A 38 -8.89 15.46 15.48
C LYS A 38 -10.10 14.61 15.14
N ILE A 39 -10.34 13.57 15.92
CA ILE A 39 -11.41 12.58 15.70
C ILE A 39 -12.48 12.76 16.79
N SER A 40 -13.75 12.57 16.42
CA SER A 40 -14.87 12.66 17.36
C SER A 40 -14.78 11.57 18.43
N GLU A 41 -15.39 11.82 19.60
CA GLU A 41 -15.42 10.83 20.68
C GLU A 41 -16.13 9.52 20.25
N GLY A 42 -17.17 9.62 19.41
CA GLY A 42 -17.88 8.46 18.87
C GLY A 42 -16.99 7.59 17.99
N ALA A 43 -16.27 8.21 17.05
CA ALA A 43 -15.32 7.49 16.20
C ALA A 43 -14.15 6.90 16.99
N LEU A 44 -13.67 7.60 18.03
CA LEU A 44 -12.65 7.07 18.95
C LEU A 44 -13.12 5.82 19.69
N LYS A 45 -14.36 5.82 20.21
CA LYS A 45 -14.98 4.64 20.85
C LYS A 45 -15.13 3.47 19.88
N SER A 46 -15.55 3.74 18.63
CA SER A 46 -15.65 2.70 17.60
C SER A 46 -14.29 2.04 17.32
N LEU A 47 -13.24 2.84 17.21
CA LEU A 47 -11.86 2.36 17.03
C LEU A 47 -11.41 1.54 18.24
N GLU A 48 -11.65 2.03 19.45
CA GLU A 48 -11.28 1.35 20.68
C GLU A 48 -11.91 -0.06 20.75
N LEU A 49 -13.21 -0.18 20.46
CA LEU A 49 -13.92 -1.45 20.44
C LEU A 49 -13.33 -2.42 19.41
N SER A 50 -13.03 -1.94 18.20
CA SER A 50 -12.41 -2.75 17.14
C SER A 50 -11.02 -3.23 17.53
N LEU A 51 -10.19 -2.36 18.11
CA LEU A 51 -8.85 -2.72 18.57
C LEU A 51 -8.89 -3.68 19.75
N ARG A 52 -9.83 -3.50 20.68
CA ARG A 52 -10.04 -4.43 21.80
C ARG A 52 -10.43 -5.82 21.29
N TYR A 53 -11.31 -5.89 20.30
CA TYR A 53 -11.67 -7.15 19.64
C TYR A 53 -10.46 -7.80 18.95
N PHE A 54 -9.64 -7.02 18.24
CA PHE A 54 -8.40 -7.49 17.65
C PHE A 54 -7.43 -8.05 18.71
N CYS A 55 -7.12 -7.28 19.75
CA CYS A 55 -6.22 -7.68 20.83
C CYS A 55 -6.69 -8.96 21.54
N ASN A 56 -7.98 -9.07 21.84
CA ASN A 56 -8.55 -10.27 22.45
C ASN A 56 -8.38 -11.51 21.56
N ASN A 57 -8.61 -11.37 20.24
CA ASN A 57 -8.39 -12.46 19.30
C ASN A 57 -6.91 -12.81 19.15
N LEU A 58 -6.05 -11.81 19.08
CA LEU A 58 -4.60 -11.97 19.04
C LEU A 58 -4.13 -12.77 20.25
N HIS A 59 -4.58 -12.40 21.45
CA HIS A 59 -4.20 -13.09 22.68
C HIS A 59 -4.74 -14.51 22.75
N LYS A 60 -6.00 -14.77 22.38
CA LYS A 60 -6.52 -16.15 22.29
C LYS A 60 -5.66 -17.03 21.38
N LYS A 61 -5.25 -16.49 20.22
CA LYS A 61 -4.36 -17.18 19.27
C LYS A 61 -2.95 -17.35 19.82
N TRP A 62 -2.43 -16.35 20.53
CA TRP A 62 -1.12 -16.40 21.20
C TRP A 62 -1.06 -17.48 22.29
N VAL A 63 -2.09 -17.56 23.13
CA VAL A 63 -2.27 -18.63 24.13
C VAL A 63 -2.39 -19.99 23.43
N GLY A 64 -3.19 -20.08 22.35
CA GLY A 64 -3.34 -21.29 21.55
C GLY A 64 -2.09 -21.73 20.77
N ALA A 65 -1.06 -20.88 20.72
CA ALA A 65 0.28 -21.18 20.23
C ALA A 65 1.29 -21.39 21.37
N SER A 66 0.81 -21.52 22.61
CA SER A 66 1.61 -21.70 23.82
C SER A 66 2.63 -20.58 24.03
N TYR A 67 2.26 -19.34 23.69
CA TYR A 67 3.14 -18.16 23.78
C TYR A 67 4.42 -18.28 22.94
N ASN A 68 4.48 -19.22 21.99
CA ASN A 68 5.64 -19.43 21.13
C ASN A 68 5.46 -18.70 19.80
N GLU A 69 6.40 -17.81 19.50
CA GLU A 69 6.33 -16.93 18.34
C GLU A 69 6.36 -17.67 17.01
N ILE A 70 7.30 -18.60 16.84
CA ILE A 70 7.46 -19.37 15.61
C ILE A 70 6.18 -20.19 15.34
N ARG A 71 5.64 -20.85 16.38
CA ARG A 71 4.38 -21.58 16.27
C ARG A 71 3.21 -20.67 15.94
N PHE A 72 3.14 -19.50 16.57
CA PHE A 72 2.08 -18.53 16.32
C PHE A 72 2.09 -18.04 14.87
N LEU A 73 3.27 -17.61 14.37
CA LEU A 73 3.44 -17.13 13.01
C LEU A 73 3.09 -18.22 12.00
N ASN A 74 3.62 -19.43 12.16
CA ASN A 74 3.33 -20.53 11.23
C ASN A 74 1.85 -20.95 11.23
N LYS A 75 1.20 -20.96 12.40
CA LYS A 75 -0.20 -21.40 12.54
C LYS A 75 -1.21 -20.34 12.12
N HIS A 76 -0.85 -19.06 12.18
CA HIS A 76 -1.78 -17.94 12.00
C HIS A 76 -1.34 -16.93 10.95
N ASP A 77 -0.35 -17.25 10.11
CA ASP A 77 0.10 -16.41 8.98
C ASP A 77 -1.06 -15.92 8.11
N THR A 78 -1.92 -16.85 7.66
CA THR A 78 -3.11 -16.51 6.86
C THR A 78 -4.06 -15.54 7.57
N TRP A 79 -4.17 -15.61 8.89
CA TRP A 79 -4.98 -14.67 9.67
C TRP A 79 -4.28 -13.32 9.80
N LEU A 80 -2.95 -13.28 9.97
CA LEU A 80 -2.17 -12.04 10.04
C LEU A 80 -2.18 -11.27 8.71
N MET A 81 -2.16 -11.98 7.58
CA MET A 81 -2.19 -11.38 6.24
C MET A 81 -3.58 -10.86 5.83
N GLN A 82 -4.63 -11.15 6.61
CA GLN A 82 -5.95 -10.57 6.35
C GLN A 82 -5.94 -9.06 6.58
N ASN A 83 -6.67 -8.35 5.71
CA ASN A 83 -6.89 -6.92 5.86
C ASN A 83 -7.53 -6.61 7.22
N TYR A 84 -7.03 -5.56 7.85
CA TYR A 84 -7.67 -4.96 9.02
C TYR A 84 -8.56 -3.81 8.54
N ILE A 85 -9.87 -3.98 8.72
CA ILE A 85 -10.86 -2.98 8.33
C ILE A 85 -11.04 -2.02 9.50
N LEU A 86 -10.71 -0.74 9.29
CA LEU A 86 -11.00 0.31 10.25
C LEU A 86 -12.52 0.51 10.36
N PRO A 87 -13.05 0.81 11.55
CA PRO A 87 -14.47 1.15 11.72
C PRO A 87 -14.88 2.29 10.79
N GLU A 88 -16.07 2.19 10.21
CA GLU A 88 -16.56 3.12 9.19
C GLU A 88 -16.60 4.57 9.70
N ASP A 89 -17.09 4.79 10.92
CA ASP A 89 -17.13 6.11 11.55
C ASP A 89 -15.73 6.72 11.65
N PHE A 90 -14.74 5.93 12.07
CA PHE A 90 -13.35 6.35 12.17
C PHE A 90 -12.70 6.58 10.79
N ALA A 91 -12.93 5.66 9.85
CA ALA A 91 -12.39 5.74 8.49
C ALA A 91 -12.97 6.94 7.71
N SER A 92 -14.26 7.23 7.91
CA SER A 92 -14.95 8.36 7.28
C SER A 92 -14.36 9.69 7.77
N GLU A 93 -14.09 9.86 9.06
CA GLU A 93 -13.49 11.10 9.58
C GLU A 93 -12.06 11.33 9.10
N ILE A 94 -11.26 10.25 8.98
CA ILE A 94 -9.93 10.33 8.36
C ILE A 94 -10.06 10.74 6.89
N ARG A 95 -11.01 10.15 6.15
CA ARG A 95 -11.24 10.47 4.74
C ARG A 95 -11.71 11.93 4.58
N ILE A 96 -12.69 12.38 5.37
CA ILE A 96 -13.26 13.74 5.31
C ILE A 96 -12.20 14.80 5.55
N LYS A 97 -11.25 14.57 6.47
CA LYS A 97 -10.24 15.58 6.85
C LYS A 97 -8.93 15.49 6.06
N ASN A 98 -8.65 14.36 5.41
CA ASN A 98 -7.57 14.25 4.42
C ASN A 98 -8.00 14.71 3.02
N VAL A 99 -9.27 15.10 2.83
CA VAL A 99 -9.74 15.81 1.65
C VAL A 99 -9.30 17.27 1.77
N SER A 100 -8.08 17.55 1.30
CA SER A 100 -7.81 18.82 0.60
C SER A 100 -8.89 18.99 -0.48
N PRO A 101 -9.40 20.20 -0.79
CA PRO A 101 -10.54 20.39 -1.67
C PRO A 101 -10.19 20.06 -3.12
N ASN A 102 -10.04 18.77 -3.43
CA ASN A 102 -9.98 18.27 -4.79
C ASN A 102 -11.36 17.73 -5.14
N ARG A 103 -12.06 18.54 -5.91
CA ARG A 103 -13.27 18.20 -6.63
C ARG A 103 -13.07 16.90 -7.42
N GLY A 104 -13.96 15.93 -7.20
CA GLY A 104 -14.12 14.72 -7.99
C GLY A 104 -13.11 13.63 -7.63
N SER A 105 -13.47 12.39 -7.37
CA SER A 105 -14.67 11.65 -7.73
C SER A 105 -14.42 10.20 -7.29
N ASN A 106 -15.48 9.47 -6.94
CA ASN A 106 -15.52 8.04 -7.26
C ASN A 106 -15.34 7.91 -8.78
N LEU A 107 -14.11 7.73 -9.25
CA LEU A 107 -13.87 7.35 -10.63
C LEU A 107 -13.37 5.91 -10.56
N ASN A 108 -14.12 5.02 -11.22
CA ASN A 108 -13.60 3.74 -11.67
C ASN A 108 -12.15 3.95 -12.13
N GLU A 109 -11.18 3.28 -11.50
CA GLU A 109 -9.77 3.46 -11.83
C GLU A 109 -9.57 3.16 -13.33
N THR A 110 -9.54 4.21 -14.15
CA THR A 110 -9.30 4.06 -15.57
C THR A 110 -7.89 3.54 -15.73
N LYS A 111 -7.73 2.34 -16.30
CA LYS A 111 -6.42 1.75 -16.57
C LYS A 111 -5.59 2.74 -17.37
N PHE A 112 -4.27 2.79 -17.10
CA PHE A 112 -3.35 3.75 -17.73
C PHE A 112 -3.50 3.84 -19.26
N ASN A 113 -3.73 2.70 -19.91
CA ASN A 113 -3.90 2.60 -21.37
C ASN A 113 -5.10 3.38 -21.91
N ASN A 114 -6.14 3.58 -21.09
CA ASN A 114 -7.39 4.23 -21.47
C ASN A 114 -7.35 5.76 -21.29
N TYR A 115 -6.28 6.31 -20.71
CA TYR A 115 -6.10 7.76 -20.64
C TYR A 115 -5.74 8.35 -22.00
N SER A 116 -6.16 9.59 -22.24
CA SER A 116 -5.66 10.39 -23.37
C SER A 116 -4.17 10.68 -23.21
N ASP A 117 -3.47 10.92 -24.33
CA ASP A 117 -2.01 11.15 -24.31
C ASP A 117 -1.63 12.35 -23.45
N ARG A 118 -2.45 13.42 -23.46
CA ARG A 118 -2.26 14.58 -22.58
C ARG A 118 -2.25 14.18 -21.10
N HIS A 119 -3.14 13.26 -20.71
CA HIS A 119 -3.25 12.83 -19.33
C HIS A 119 -2.15 11.82 -18.96
N LYS A 120 -1.81 10.89 -19.87
CA LYS A 120 -0.64 10.01 -19.72
C LYS A 120 0.62 10.83 -19.50
N ASN A 121 0.85 11.87 -20.31
CA ASN A 121 1.99 12.78 -20.18
C ASN A 121 2.03 13.50 -18.83
N ARG A 122 0.88 13.90 -18.29
CA ARG A 122 0.79 14.52 -16.97
C ARG A 122 1.11 13.54 -15.85
N ILE A 123 0.61 12.30 -15.93
CA ILE A 123 0.92 11.25 -14.93
C ILE A 123 2.41 10.91 -14.97
N THR A 124 3.00 10.80 -16.16
CA THR A 124 4.42 10.46 -16.33
C THR A 124 5.34 11.67 -16.23
N GLU A 125 4.84 12.87 -15.94
CA GLU A 125 5.64 14.09 -15.84
C GLU A 125 6.64 14.02 -14.69
N SER A 126 6.19 13.61 -13.51
CA SER A 126 7.05 13.46 -12.33
C SER A 126 8.22 12.50 -12.58
N PRO A 127 8.01 11.24 -13.03
CA PRO A 127 9.14 10.35 -13.30
C PRO A 127 10.03 10.83 -14.46
N ARG A 128 9.48 11.49 -15.49
CA ARG A 128 10.30 12.05 -16.58
C ARG A 128 11.22 13.18 -16.14
N ASN A 129 10.80 13.98 -15.16
CA ASN A 129 11.58 15.10 -14.65
C ASN A 129 12.59 14.68 -13.57
N ASN A 130 12.32 13.57 -12.87
CA ASN A 130 13.08 13.15 -11.70
C ASN A 130 14.11 12.05 -11.97
N TYR A 131 14.01 11.35 -13.10
CA TYR A 131 14.90 10.26 -13.46
C TYR A 131 15.50 10.47 -14.84
N SER A 132 16.74 10.03 -15.01
CA SER A 132 17.41 10.03 -16.30
C SER A 132 16.75 9.04 -17.26
N SER A 133 16.92 9.28 -18.57
CA SER A 133 16.46 8.36 -19.61
C SER A 133 16.99 6.94 -19.40
N ASP A 134 18.25 6.80 -18.97
CA ASP A 134 18.90 5.51 -18.75
C ASP A 134 18.26 4.74 -17.57
N GLU A 135 17.94 5.43 -16.48
CA GLU A 135 17.24 4.85 -15.33
C GLU A 135 15.83 4.40 -15.70
N LEU A 136 15.10 5.22 -16.47
CA LEU A 136 13.75 4.88 -16.94
C LEU A 136 13.79 3.67 -17.90
N LEU A 137 14.77 3.60 -18.79
CA LEU A 137 14.98 2.47 -19.69
C LEU A 137 15.37 1.20 -18.93
N HIS A 138 16.27 1.32 -17.96
CA HIS A 138 16.65 0.20 -17.10
C HIS A 138 15.45 -0.33 -16.31
N ALA A 139 14.65 0.56 -15.71
CA ALA A 139 13.42 0.19 -15.01
C ALA A 139 12.42 -0.53 -15.91
N ALA A 140 12.22 -0.05 -17.14
CA ALA A 140 11.35 -0.69 -18.13
C ALA A 140 11.82 -2.10 -18.50
N LYS A 141 13.14 -2.29 -18.74
CA LYS A 141 13.74 -3.60 -19.02
C LYS A 141 13.59 -4.56 -17.85
N PHE A 142 13.91 -4.10 -16.64
CA PHE A 142 13.80 -4.89 -15.43
C PHE A 142 12.34 -5.35 -15.19
N LYS A 143 11.37 -4.46 -15.41
CA LYS A 143 9.95 -4.78 -15.35
C LYS A 143 9.54 -5.84 -16.38
N CYS A 144 10.03 -5.76 -17.61
CA CYS A 144 9.75 -6.78 -18.63
C CYS A 144 10.30 -8.16 -18.23
N LYS A 145 11.54 -8.21 -17.75
CA LYS A 145 12.19 -9.47 -17.30
C LYS A 145 11.46 -10.10 -16.12
N THR A 146 11.10 -9.29 -15.11
CA THR A 146 10.36 -9.79 -13.93
C THR A 146 8.96 -10.29 -14.26
N GLU A 147 8.35 -9.82 -15.36
CA GLU A 147 7.08 -10.32 -15.87
C GLU A 147 7.23 -11.50 -16.85
N GLY A 148 8.45 -12.01 -17.06
CA GLY A 148 8.73 -13.10 -18.01
C GLY A 148 8.67 -12.68 -19.48
N LYS A 149 8.57 -11.38 -19.78
CA LYS A 149 8.50 -10.83 -21.15
C LYS A 149 9.91 -10.61 -21.70
N ASN A 150 10.67 -11.68 -21.84
CA ASN A 150 12.08 -11.62 -22.24
C ASN A 150 12.26 -11.05 -23.65
N ASP A 151 11.37 -11.39 -24.59
CA ASP A 151 11.42 -10.87 -25.96
C ASP A 151 11.27 -9.35 -26.01
N MET A 152 10.37 -8.78 -25.20
CA MET A 152 10.21 -7.33 -25.09
C MET A 152 11.43 -6.65 -24.47
N ALA A 153 12.07 -7.29 -23.48
CA ALA A 153 13.33 -6.77 -22.93
C ALA A 153 14.45 -6.77 -23.98
N SER A 154 14.52 -7.80 -24.84
CA SER A 154 15.46 -7.89 -25.96
C SER A 154 15.18 -6.84 -27.04
N ILE A 155 13.91 -6.61 -27.38
CA ILE A 155 13.50 -5.55 -28.32
C ILE A 155 13.86 -4.17 -27.77
N LEU A 156 13.61 -3.92 -26.48
CA LEU A 156 14.01 -2.66 -25.83
C LEU A 156 15.53 -2.46 -25.87
N ASN A 157 16.32 -3.50 -25.61
CA ASN A 157 17.79 -3.43 -25.77
C ASN A 157 18.17 -3.04 -27.19
N TYR A 158 17.62 -3.75 -28.18
CA TYR A 158 17.90 -3.51 -29.60
C TYR A 158 17.56 -2.09 -30.04
N LEU A 159 16.40 -1.55 -29.65
CA LEU A 159 15.97 -0.20 -30.03
C LEU A 159 16.80 0.92 -29.37
N ILE A 160 17.38 0.65 -28.21
CA ILE A 160 18.31 1.58 -27.55
C ILE A 160 19.65 1.60 -28.29
N GLU A 161 20.15 0.43 -28.68
CA GLU A 161 21.39 0.29 -29.44
C GLU A 161 21.24 0.77 -30.89
N ASN A 162 20.01 0.77 -31.43
CA ASN A 162 19.70 1.14 -32.82
C ASN A 162 18.58 2.21 -32.89
N PRO A 163 18.84 3.47 -32.50
CA PRO A 163 17.80 4.51 -32.43
C PRO A 163 17.13 4.86 -33.78
N SER A 164 17.83 4.63 -34.89
CA SER A 164 17.31 4.81 -36.26
C SER A 164 16.09 3.91 -36.53
N GLU A 165 16.09 2.71 -35.95
CA GLU A 165 15.00 1.73 -36.08
C GLU A 165 13.75 2.14 -35.30
N ALA A 166 13.92 2.79 -34.14
CA ALA A 166 12.80 3.32 -33.37
C ALA A 166 12.02 4.39 -34.15
N ASN A 167 12.73 5.25 -34.90
CA ASN A 167 12.12 6.27 -35.76
C ASN A 167 11.36 5.68 -36.95
N ARG A 168 11.83 4.54 -37.49
CA ARG A 168 11.16 3.80 -38.57
C ARG A 168 9.83 3.22 -38.11
N ILE A 169 9.79 2.63 -36.91
CA ILE A 169 8.58 2.05 -36.31
C ILE A 169 7.53 3.14 -36.05
N LYS A 170 7.94 4.30 -35.52
CA LYS A 170 7.03 5.41 -35.21
C LYS A 170 6.32 5.98 -36.45
N LYS A 171 6.91 5.90 -37.65
CA LYS A 171 6.28 6.36 -38.90
C LYS A 171 5.21 5.40 -39.44
N ASN A 172 5.26 4.14 -39.03
CA ASN A 172 4.41 3.07 -39.55
C ASN A 172 3.30 2.65 -38.55
N MET A 173 3.20 3.33 -37.40
CA MET A 173 2.13 3.21 -36.40
C MET A 173 1.23 4.43 -36.45
#